data_AF-A0A7M4G0N4-F1
#
_entry.id   AF-A0A7M4G0N4-F1
#
_cell.length_a   1.000
_cell.length_b   1.000
_cell.length_c   1.000
_cell.angle_alpha   90.00
_cell.angle_beta   90.00
_cell.angle_gamma   90.00
#
_symmetry.space_group_name_H-M   'P 1'
#
loop_
_entity.id
_entity.type
_entity.pdbx_description
1 polymer ?
#
loop_
_entity_poly.entity_id
_entity_poly.type
_entity_poly.pdbx_seq_one_letter_code
_entity_poly.pdbx_strand_id
1 'polypeptide(L)'
;MLLEPQVLDKASKCLLHRYPADLSENFPCEMLHLTKIFKSTFGKEYELPTFILLNESYKKQLQLIFSEVCIAIQVFCILPVTVAEAERSISKLALIKNCRHSTVEQEQLSHLAILSIKCELAREIDFREIIHDFAKKKARKIKL
;
A
#
# COMPACT_ATOMS: atom_id res chain seq x y z
N MET A 1 -19.66 -0.22 17.04
CA MET A 1 -19.41 0.75 18.13
C MET A 1 -19.36 2.14 17.50
N LEU A 2 -20.47 2.87 17.46
CA LEU A 2 -20.48 4.21 16.89
C LEU A 2 -19.80 5.11 17.91
N LEU A 3 -18.63 5.64 17.58
CA LEU A 3 -17.98 6.67 18.38
C LEU A 3 -18.99 7.81 18.60
N GLU A 4 -19.12 8.26 19.84
CA GLU A 4 -19.97 9.40 20.16
C GLU A 4 -19.57 10.59 19.27
N PRO A 5 -20.53 11.38 18.77
CA PRO A 5 -20.24 12.50 17.86
C PRO A 5 -19.24 13.50 18.44
N GLN A 6 -19.13 13.58 19.77
CA GLN A 6 -18.12 14.40 20.48
C GLN A 6 -16.70 13.85 20.34
N VAL A 7 -16.53 12.52 20.35
CA VAL A 7 -15.22 11.87 20.19
C VAL A 7 -14.76 11.96 18.73
N LEU A 8 -15.69 11.84 17.78
CA LEU A 8 -15.40 12.00 16.35
C LEU A 8 -14.94 13.42 16.04
N ASP A 9 -15.63 14.45 16.54
CA ASP A 9 -15.25 15.85 16.32
C ASP A 9 -13.86 16.17 16.90
N LYS A 10 -13.56 15.66 18.09
CA LYS A 10 -12.23 15.81 18.71
C LYS A 10 -11.14 15.11 17.89
N ALA A 11 -11.38 13.88 17.45
CA ALA A 11 -10.43 13.12 16.64
C ALA A 11 -10.19 13.77 15.27
N SER A 12 -11.24 14.26 14.62
CA SER A 12 -11.14 14.98 13.33
C SER A 12 -10.31 16.25 13.46
N LYS A 13 -10.49 17.02 14.54
CA LYS A 13 -9.65 18.21 14.82
C LYS A 13 -8.20 17.86 15.11
N CYS A 14 -7.94 16.76 15.82
CA CYS A 14 -6.57 16.27 16.03
C CYS A 14 -5.89 15.83 14.73
N LEU A 15 -6.63 15.18 13.82
CA LEU A 15 -6.13 14.79 12.50
C LEU A 15 -5.84 16.00 11.62
N LEU A 16 -6.72 17.02 11.65
CA LEU A 16 -6.50 18.28 10.94
C LEU A 16 -5.19 18.97 11.41
N HIS A 17 -4.95 19.02 12.72
CA HIS A 17 -3.70 19.57 13.27
C HIS A 17 -2.46 18.74 12.88
N ARG A 18 -2.61 17.42 12.68
CA ARG A 18 -1.51 16.51 12.35
C ARG A 18 -1.15 16.54 10.85
N TYR A 19 -2.14 16.78 9.99
CA TYR A 19 -1.99 16.79 8.52
C TYR A 19 -2.58 18.07 7.90
N PRO A 20 -2.00 19.26 8.18
CA PRO A 20 -2.52 20.54 7.69
C PRO A 20 -2.32 20.74 6.18
N ALA A 21 -1.46 19.94 5.53
CA ALA A 21 -1.23 20.00 4.09
C ALA A 21 -2.25 19.18 3.28
N ASP A 22 -2.91 18.20 3.91
CA ASP A 22 -3.75 17.21 3.24
C ASP A 22 -5.25 17.36 3.58
N LEU A 23 -5.59 18.09 4.64
CA LEU A 23 -6.96 18.24 5.16
C LEU A 23 -7.32 19.72 5.34
N SER A 24 -8.50 20.12 4.85
CA SER A 24 -9.08 21.46 5.07
C SER A 24 -9.96 21.49 6.32
N GLU A 25 -10.40 22.70 6.71
CA GLU A 25 -11.30 22.93 7.83
C GLU A 25 -12.69 22.27 7.65
N ASN A 26 -13.02 21.82 6.44
CA ASN A 26 -14.28 21.13 6.14
C ASN A 26 -14.29 19.65 6.53
N PHE A 27 -13.13 19.07 6.85
CA PHE A 27 -12.98 17.65 7.12
C PHE A 27 -13.88 17.12 8.25
N PRO A 28 -14.06 17.82 9.40
CA PRO A 28 -14.97 17.38 10.46
C PRO A 28 -16.43 17.33 10.00
N CYS A 29 -16.85 18.28 9.16
CA CYS A 29 -18.21 18.32 8.61
C CYS A 29 -18.46 17.18 7.62
N GLU A 30 -17.51 16.91 6.73
CA GLU A 30 -17.56 15.76 5.81
C GLU A 30 -17.62 14.43 6.58
N MET A 31 -16.84 14.28 7.65
CA MET A 31 -16.86 13.07 8.49
C MET A 31 -18.21 12.83 9.17
N LEU A 32 -18.84 13.89 9.67
CA LEU A 32 -20.17 13.79 10.29
C LEU A 32 -21.24 13.40 9.27
N HIS A 33 -21.18 13.95 8.05
CA HIS A 33 -22.07 13.57 6.96
C HIS A 33 -21.85 12.13 6.51
N LEU A 34 -20.60 11.72 6.33
CA LEU A 34 -20.26 10.36 5.97
C LEU A 34 -20.76 9.40 7.03
N THR A 35 -20.56 9.67 8.33
CA THR A 35 -21.03 8.79 9.42
C THR A 35 -22.57 8.59 9.41
N LYS A 36 -23.32 9.63 9.07
CA LYS A 36 -24.80 9.55 8.94
C LYS A 36 -25.21 8.71 7.73
N ILE A 37 -24.56 8.91 6.59
CA ILE A 37 -24.86 8.23 5.33
C ILE A 37 -24.28 6.80 5.31
N PHE A 38 -23.25 6.54 6.11
CA PHE A 38 -22.49 5.29 6.12
C PHE A 38 -23.38 4.07 6.36
N LYS A 39 -24.29 4.18 7.35
CA LYS A 39 -25.24 3.11 7.69
C LYS A 39 -26.17 2.75 6.52
N SER A 40 -26.52 3.74 5.70
CA SER A 40 -27.42 3.57 4.56
C SER A 40 -26.67 3.11 3.31
N THR A 41 -25.40 3.51 3.15
CA THR A 41 -24.61 3.27 1.93
C THR A 41 -23.78 2.00 1.98
N PHE A 42 -23.27 1.60 3.16
CA PHE A 42 -22.40 0.43 3.33
C PHE A 42 -23.05 -0.71 4.10
N GLY A 43 -24.30 -0.55 4.56
CA GLY A 43 -25.03 -1.58 5.30
C GLY A 43 -24.49 -1.84 6.71
N LYS A 44 -24.98 -2.89 7.38
CA LYS A 44 -24.61 -3.26 8.76
C LYS A 44 -23.28 -4.04 8.86
N GLU A 45 -22.40 -3.98 7.85
CA GLU A 45 -21.10 -4.65 7.92
C GLU A 45 -20.12 -3.74 8.66
N TYR A 46 -20.10 -3.89 9.98
CA TYR A 46 -19.35 -3.02 10.90
C TYR A 46 -17.85 -3.31 11.00
N GLU A 47 -17.31 -4.20 10.17
CA GLU A 47 -15.90 -4.64 10.22
C GLU A 47 -15.30 -4.81 8.83
N LEU A 48 -15.56 -3.86 7.92
CA LEU A 48 -14.86 -3.85 6.64
C LEU A 48 -13.42 -3.38 6.86
N PRO A 49 -12.40 -4.15 6.39
CA PRO A 49 -11.03 -3.66 6.36
C PRO A 49 -10.95 -2.33 5.62
N THR A 50 -10.14 -1.39 6.13
CA THR A 50 -10.06 -0.02 5.61
C THR A 50 -9.77 0.05 4.10
N PHE A 51 -9.04 -0.94 3.56
CA PHE A 51 -8.79 -1.11 2.13
C PHE A 51 -10.05 -1.44 1.31
N ILE A 52 -10.93 -2.30 1.83
CA ILE A 52 -12.19 -2.65 1.16
C ILE A 52 -13.13 -1.45 1.17
N LEU A 53 -13.18 -0.71 2.28
CA LEU A 53 -13.95 0.53 2.38
C LEU A 53 -13.47 1.57 1.36
N LEU A 54 -12.16 1.71 1.18
CA LEU A 54 -11.59 2.54 0.14
C LEU A 54 -12.12 2.09 -1.23
N ASN A 55 -11.92 0.82 -1.61
CA ASN A 55 -12.33 0.31 -2.92
C ASN A 55 -13.83 0.49 -3.20
N GLU A 56 -14.69 0.27 -2.22
CA GLU A 56 -16.14 0.52 -2.34
C GLU A 56 -16.47 2.00 -2.49
N SER A 57 -15.70 2.89 -1.85
CA SER A 57 -15.85 4.34 -2.00
C SER A 57 -15.50 4.80 -3.42
N TYR A 58 -14.49 4.18 -4.04
CA TYR A 58 -14.15 4.42 -5.44
C TYR A 58 -15.22 3.89 -6.40
N LYS A 59 -15.72 2.66 -6.18
CA LYS A 59 -16.80 2.07 -7.01
C LYS A 59 -18.08 2.90 -7.00
N LYS A 60 -18.42 3.48 -5.84
CA LYS A 60 -19.61 4.33 -5.67
C LYS A 60 -19.38 5.80 -6.03
N GLN A 61 -18.20 6.16 -6.57
CA GLN A 61 -17.81 7.53 -6.92
C GLN A 61 -17.96 8.54 -5.76
N LEU A 62 -17.79 8.10 -4.52
CA LEU A 62 -17.91 8.94 -3.32
C LEU A 62 -16.76 9.96 -3.20
N GLN A 63 -15.72 9.84 -4.04
CA GLN A 63 -14.59 10.75 -4.11
C GLN A 63 -14.99 12.19 -4.43
N LEU A 64 -16.05 12.38 -5.22
CA LEU A 64 -16.52 13.71 -5.62
C LEU A 64 -17.25 14.44 -4.49
N ILE A 65 -17.79 13.69 -3.52
CA ILE A 65 -18.62 14.23 -2.42
C ILE A 65 -17.82 14.25 -1.10
N PHE A 66 -16.90 13.32 -0.92
CA PHE A 66 -16.11 13.13 0.31
C PHE A 66 -14.62 12.96 -0.03
N SER A 67 -14.03 13.97 -0.67
CA SER A 67 -12.63 13.94 -1.09
C SER A 67 -11.69 13.82 0.11
N GLU A 68 -11.94 14.59 1.17
CA GLU A 68 -11.04 14.65 2.34
C GLU A 68 -11.09 13.38 3.18
N VAL A 69 -12.27 12.76 3.26
CA VAL A 69 -12.41 11.45 3.92
C VAL A 69 -11.69 10.36 3.12
N CYS A 70 -11.77 10.38 1.79
CA CYS A 70 -11.02 9.45 0.96
C CYS A 70 -9.51 9.60 1.17
N ILE A 71 -9.00 10.84 1.22
CA ILE A 71 -7.58 11.13 1.51
C ILE A 71 -7.19 10.62 2.90
N ALA A 72 -8.00 10.88 3.93
CA ALA A 72 -7.73 10.39 5.28
C ALA A 72 -7.68 8.85 5.34
N ILE A 73 -8.59 8.16 4.63
CA ILE A 73 -8.59 6.69 4.52
C ILE A 73 -7.35 6.22 3.75
N GLN A 74 -6.92 6.91 2.70
CA GLN A 74 -5.68 6.60 1.99
C GLN A 74 -4.45 6.75 2.88
N VAL A 75 -4.34 7.87 3.60
CA VAL A 75 -3.25 8.10 4.57
C VAL A 75 -3.25 6.97 5.60
N PHE A 76 -4.41 6.57 6.10
CA PHE A 76 -4.53 5.43 7.01
C PHE A 76 -4.07 4.10 6.39
N CYS A 77 -4.39 3.84 5.12
CA CYS A 77 -3.97 2.63 4.41
C CYS A 77 -2.47 2.61 4.06
N ILE A 78 -1.87 3.78 3.86
CA ILE A 78 -0.44 3.93 3.54
C ILE A 78 0.41 3.93 4.81
N LEU A 79 -0.13 4.43 5.92
CA LEU A 79 0.50 4.28 7.23
C LEU A 79 0.76 2.79 7.45
N PRO A 80 1.99 2.39 7.80
CA PRO A 80 2.38 1.00 7.93
C PRO A 80 1.71 0.41 9.19
N VAL A 81 0.41 0.14 9.12
CA VAL A 81 -0.34 -0.59 10.14
C VAL A 81 -0.06 -2.09 9.99
N THR A 82 0.36 -2.53 8.79
CA THR A 82 0.75 -3.91 8.49
C THR A 82 2.26 -4.10 8.45
N VAL A 83 2.96 -3.67 9.51
CA VAL A 83 4.41 -3.89 9.67
C VAL A 83 4.75 -5.38 9.55
N ALA A 84 3.85 -6.28 9.96
CA ALA A 84 4.06 -7.73 9.93
C ALA A 84 4.34 -8.31 8.53
N GLU A 85 3.75 -7.79 7.47
CA GLU A 85 3.98 -8.32 6.11
C GLU A 85 5.31 -7.82 5.54
N ALA A 86 5.59 -6.53 5.73
CA ALA A 86 6.88 -5.94 5.41
C ALA A 86 8.02 -6.59 6.23
N GLU A 87 7.87 -6.76 7.54
CA GLU A 87 8.82 -7.44 8.42
C GLU A 87 8.99 -8.92 8.05
N ARG A 88 7.91 -9.62 7.67
CA ARG A 88 7.99 -11.02 7.21
C ARG A 88 8.75 -11.12 5.88
N SER A 89 8.55 -10.19 4.95
CA SER A 89 9.29 -10.17 3.68
C SER A 89 10.77 -9.78 3.87
N ILE A 90 11.08 -8.83 4.74
CA ILE A 90 12.44 -8.46 5.13
C ILE A 90 13.14 -9.62 5.85
N SER A 91 12.44 -10.33 6.73
CA SER A 91 12.96 -11.51 7.43
C SER A 91 13.26 -12.66 6.46
N LYS A 92 12.41 -12.87 5.44
CA LYS A 92 12.69 -13.81 4.33
C LYS A 92 13.93 -13.38 3.53
N LEU A 93 14.09 -12.09 3.23
CA LEU A 93 15.28 -11.55 2.57
C LEU A 93 16.54 -11.78 3.41
N ALA A 94 16.47 -11.56 4.72
CA ALA A 94 17.56 -11.84 5.65
C ALA A 94 17.95 -13.34 5.65
N LEU A 95 16.96 -14.23 5.57
CA LEU A 95 17.20 -15.67 5.44
C LEU A 95 17.85 -16.03 4.09
N ILE A 96 17.43 -15.41 2.99
CA ILE A 96 18.06 -15.61 1.67
C ILE A 96 19.53 -15.12 1.69
N LYS A 97 19.80 -13.99 2.35
CA LYS A 97 21.14 -13.41 2.52
C LYS A 97 22.05 -14.22 3.43
N ASN A 98 21.51 -14.89 4.46
CA ASN A 98 22.29 -15.67 5.42
C ASN A 98 22.44 -17.15 5.03
N CYS A 99 21.40 -17.78 4.47
CA CYS A 99 21.39 -19.20 4.13
C CYS A 99 22.42 -19.55 3.04
N ARG A 100 22.74 -18.57 2.20
CA ARG A 100 23.86 -18.62 1.27
C ARG A 100 24.83 -17.56 1.77
N HIS A 101 26.07 -17.89 2.12
CA HIS A 101 27.14 -16.94 2.44
C HIS A 101 27.54 -16.04 1.23
N SER A 102 26.57 -15.72 0.37
CA SER A 102 26.73 -14.89 -0.81
C SER A 102 26.76 -13.44 -0.39
N THR A 103 27.88 -12.78 -0.69
CA THR A 103 27.98 -11.33 -0.79
C THR A 103 27.14 -10.86 -1.98
N VAL A 104 25.81 -10.94 -1.87
CA VAL A 104 24.91 -10.34 -2.85
C VAL A 104 24.94 -8.84 -2.56
N GLU A 105 25.43 -8.07 -3.53
CA GLU A 105 25.46 -6.61 -3.44
C GLU A 105 24.05 -6.06 -3.23
N GLN A 106 23.93 -4.96 -2.48
CA GLN A 106 22.65 -4.35 -2.15
C GLN A 106 21.81 -4.06 -3.40
N GLU A 107 22.47 -3.70 -4.51
CA GLU A 107 21.82 -3.47 -5.80
C GLU A 107 21.17 -4.74 -6.37
N GLN A 108 21.85 -5.88 -6.31
CA GLN A 108 21.29 -7.16 -6.77
C GLN A 108 20.12 -7.63 -5.90
N LEU A 109 20.17 -7.38 -4.60
CA LEU A 109 19.05 -7.62 -3.68
C LEU A 109 17.82 -6.74 -4.03
N SER A 110 18.04 -5.45 -4.32
CA SER A 110 16.97 -4.55 -4.75
C SER A 110 16.33 -5.01 -6.07
N HIS A 111 17.15 -5.42 -7.05
CA HIS A 111 16.64 -5.97 -8.31
C HIS A 111 15.82 -7.26 -8.11
N LEU A 112 16.27 -8.16 -7.23
CA LEU A 112 15.55 -9.39 -6.91
C LEU A 112 14.23 -9.10 -6.17
N ALA A 113 14.22 -8.10 -5.28
CA ALA A 113 13.01 -7.66 -4.61
C ALA A 113 11.98 -7.11 -5.61
N ILE A 114 12.41 -6.27 -6.56
CA ILE A 114 11.56 -5.76 -7.63
C ILE A 114 10.98 -6.92 -8.47
N LEU A 115 11.81 -7.90 -8.82
CA LEU A 115 11.37 -9.08 -9.57
C LEU A 115 10.36 -9.93 -8.78
N SER A 116 10.54 -10.04 -7.45
CA SER A 116 9.64 -10.78 -6.57
C SER A 116 8.29 -10.08 -6.42
N ILE A 117 8.28 -8.75 -6.31
CA ILE A 117 7.05 -7.94 -6.29
C ILE A 117 6.32 -8.07 -7.63
N LYS A 118 7.06 -8.05 -8.75
CA LYS A 118 6.51 -8.18 -10.11
C LYS A 118 6.53 -9.64 -10.60
N CYS A 119 6.42 -10.62 -9.71
CA CYS A 119 6.63 -12.03 -10.09
C CYS A 119 5.62 -12.54 -11.12
N GLU A 120 4.39 -12.00 -11.14
CA GLU A 120 3.37 -12.34 -12.13
C GLU A 120 3.79 -11.88 -13.52
N LEU A 121 4.17 -10.61 -13.67
CA LEU A 121 4.71 -10.06 -14.91
C LEU A 121 5.99 -10.77 -15.34
N ALA A 122 6.86 -11.13 -14.38
CA ALA A 122 8.10 -11.84 -14.66
C ALA A 122 7.87 -13.24 -15.25
N ARG A 123 6.76 -13.90 -14.89
CA ARG A 123 6.41 -15.23 -15.43
C ARG A 123 5.92 -15.17 -16.88
N GLU A 124 5.41 -14.03 -17.32
CA GLU A 124 4.94 -13.82 -18.69
C GLU A 124 6.10 -13.53 -19.67
N ILE A 125 7.28 -13.18 -19.17
CA ILE A 125 8.46 -12.88 -19.99
C ILE A 125 9.13 -14.18 -20.47
N ASP A 126 9.45 -14.28 -21.76
CA ASP A 126 10.24 -15.42 -22.29
C ASP A 126 11.72 -15.28 -21.87
N PHE A 127 12.11 -16.06 -20.86
CA PHE A 127 13.48 -16.10 -20.37
C PHE A 127 14.49 -16.64 -21.39
N ARG A 128 14.08 -17.35 -22.45
CA ARG A 128 15.01 -17.94 -23.41
C ARG A 128 15.79 -16.89 -24.19
N GLU A 129 15.12 -15.82 -24.61
CA GLU A 129 15.78 -14.72 -25.31
C GLU A 129 16.76 -13.99 -24.38
N ILE A 130 16.34 -13.74 -23.13
CA ILE A 130 17.18 -13.09 -22.11
C ILE A 130 18.43 -13.92 -21.80
N ILE A 131 18.28 -15.24 -21.64
CA ILE A 131 19.39 -16.15 -21.39
C ILE A 131 20.35 -16.16 -22.57
N HIS A 132 19.83 -16.20 -23.80
CA HIS A 132 20.65 -16.19 -25.01
C HIS A 132 21.42 -14.87 -25.18
N ASP A 133 20.78 -13.74 -24.91
CA ASP A 133 21.44 -12.42 -24.94
C ASP A 133 22.48 -12.28 -23.83
N PHE A 134 22.20 -12.77 -22.63
CA PHE A 134 23.16 -12.80 -21.54
C PHE A 134 24.37 -13.68 -21.88
N ALA A 135 24.13 -14.86 -22.46
CA ALA A 135 25.18 -15.77 -22.91
C ALA A 135 26.05 -15.12 -24.01
N LYS A 136 25.43 -14.47 -25.00
CA LYS A 136 26.14 -13.71 -26.06
C LYS A 136 26.99 -12.58 -25.51
N LYS A 137 26.53 -11.87 -24.46
CA LYS A 137 27.28 -10.78 -23.82
C LYS A 137 28.42 -11.32 -22.95
N LYS A 138 28.22 -12.45 -22.26
CA LYS A 138 29.23 -13.07 -21.40
C LYS A 138 30.33 -13.79 -22.20
N ALA A 139 29.99 -14.46 -23.29
CA ALA A 139 30.94 -15.10 -24.19
C ALA A 139 31.95 -14.09 -24.79
N ARG A 140 31.52 -12.86 -25.05
CA ARG A 140 32.38 -11.77 -25.55
C ARG A 140 33.40 -11.24 -24.54
N LYS A 141 33.30 -11.59 -23.25
CA LYS A 141 34.32 -11.26 -22.24
C LYS A 141 35.46 -12.28 -22.18
N ILE A 142 35.33 -13.43 -22.84
CA ILE A 142 36.41 -14.40 -23.00
C ILE A 142 37.25 -13.93 -24.20
N LYS A 143 38.27 -13.10 -23.94
CA LYS A 143 39.39 -12.98 -24.90
C LYS A 143 40.23 -14.25 -24.75
N LEU A 144 40.47 -14.96 -25.85
CA LEU A 144 41.57 -15.92 -25.95
C LEU A 144 42.90 -15.20 -25.70
#